data_AF-A0A8R1ISZ0-F1
#
_entry.id   AF-A0A8R1ISZ0-F1
#
_cell.length_a   1.000
_cell.length_b   1.000
_cell.length_c   1.000
_cell.angle_alpha   90.00
_cell.angle_beta   90.00
_cell.angle_gamma   90.00
#
_symmetry.space_group_name_H-M   'P 1'
#
loop_
_entity.id
_entity.type
_entity.pdbx_description
1 polymer ?
#
loop_
_entity_poly.entity_id
_entity_poly.type
_entity_poly.pdbx_seq_one_letter_code
_entity_poly.pdbx_strand_id
1 'polypeptide(L)' 'MAEWCADHLRNCEGWKAAGLELSTSCDENAKWLDACIRQLVSWSDCTSLGGFSVSLDKLVESDPAAS' A
#
# COMPACT_ATOMS: atom_id res chain seq x y z
N MET A 1 -15.59 0.69 3.79
CA MET A 1 -14.39 -0.16 3.59
C MET A 1 -13.17 0.70 3.25
N ALA A 2 -13.30 1.69 2.36
CA ALA A 2 -12.17 2.55 1.96
C ALA A 2 -11.56 3.37 3.11
N GLU A 3 -12.32 3.93 4.04
CA GLU A 3 -11.71 4.75 5.12
C GLU A 3 -10.98 3.93 6.21
N TRP A 4 -11.42 2.70 6.50
CA TRP A 4 -10.76 1.85 7.51
C TRP A 4 -9.39 1.35 7.07
N CYS A 5 -9.06 1.40 5.77
CA CYS A 5 -7.81 0.84 5.27
C CYS A 5 -6.58 1.66 5.65
N ALA A 6 -6.70 2.97 5.88
CA ALA A 6 -5.56 3.85 6.17
C ALA A 6 -4.79 3.42 7.43
N ASP A 7 -5.51 2.94 8.46
CA ASP A 7 -4.90 2.55 9.74
C ASP A 7 -4.41 1.09 9.79
N HIS A 8 -4.74 0.28 8.76
CA HIS A 8 -4.52 -1.17 8.77
C HIS A 8 -3.82 -1.68 7.50
N LEU A 9 -2.96 -0.84 6.91
CA LEU A 9 -2.14 -1.21 5.76
C LEU A 9 -1.09 -2.25 6.17
N ARG A 10 -0.94 -3.30 5.36
CA ARG A 10 0.06 -4.34 5.60
C ARG A 10 1.45 -3.80 5.35
N ASN A 11 2.31 -3.89 6.36
CA ASN A 11 3.75 -3.73 6.23
C ASN A 11 4.40 -5.05 5.77
N CYS A 12 5.74 -5.11 5.68
CA CYS A 12 6.43 -6.31 5.20
C CYS A 12 6.07 -7.57 6.04
N GLU A 13 6.00 -7.44 7.36
CA GLU A 13 5.58 -8.53 8.24
C GLU A 13 4.13 -8.95 8.02
N GLY A 14 3.21 -7.99 7.83
CA GLY A 14 1.81 -8.27 7.53
C GLY A 14 1.61 -9.03 6.22
N TRP A 15 2.38 -8.69 5.19
CA TRP A 15 2.42 -9.43 3.92
C TRP A 15 2.97 -10.84 4.10
N LYS A 16 4.08 -10.99 4.83
CA LYS A 16 4.68 -12.29 5.14
C LYS A 16 3.75 -13.20 5.95
N ALA A 17 3.07 -12.67 6.96
CA ALA A 17 2.10 -13.40 7.77
C ALA A 17 0.89 -13.89 6.95
N ALA A 18 0.57 -13.21 5.85
CA ALA A 18 -0.45 -13.63 4.89
C ALA A 18 0.06 -14.64 3.84
N GLY A 19 1.34 -15.07 3.92
CA GLY A 19 1.96 -15.98 2.94
C GLY A 19 2.34 -15.32 1.61
N LEU A 20 2.47 -13.98 1.60
CA LEU A 20 2.73 -13.17 0.42
C LEU A 20 3.99 -12.31 0.62
N GLU A 21 5.12 -12.95 0.91
CA GLU A 21 6.39 -12.25 1.17
C GLU A 21 6.79 -11.39 -0.03
N LEU A 22 7.16 -10.13 0.24
CA LEU A 22 7.58 -9.15 -0.77
C LEU A 22 9.10 -9.14 -0.90
N SER A 23 9.61 -8.70 -2.06
CA SER A 23 11.04 -8.48 -2.28
C SER A 23 11.57 -7.21 -1.61
N THR A 24 10.69 -6.22 -1.37
CA THR A 24 11.06 -4.99 -0.66
C THR A 24 11.15 -5.25 0.85
N SER A 25 12.17 -4.66 1.48
CA SER A 25 12.30 -4.60 2.94
C SER A 25 11.83 -3.24 3.50
N CYS A 26 11.26 -2.37 2.67
CA CYS A 26 10.76 -1.06 3.08
C CYS A 26 9.29 -1.17 3.52
N ASP A 27 9.07 -1.05 4.83
CA ASP A 27 7.74 -1.15 5.43
C ASP A 27 6.75 -0.10 4.90
N GLU A 28 7.23 1.11 4.62
CA GLU A 28 6.41 2.18 4.06
C GLU A 28 5.97 1.84 2.63
N ASN A 29 6.90 1.36 1.80
CA ASN A 29 6.60 0.93 0.43
C ASN A 29 5.58 -0.22 0.39
N ALA A 30 5.74 -1.21 1.29
CA ALA A 30 4.81 -2.32 1.42
C ALA A 30 3.39 -1.86 1.80
N LYS A 31 3.27 -0.82 2.65
CA LYS A 31 1.99 -0.21 3.00
C LYS A 31 1.35 0.52 1.82
N TRP A 32 2.13 1.29 1.05
CA TRP A 32 1.61 1.95 -0.15
C TRP A 32 1.17 0.96 -1.22
N LEU A 33 1.82 -0.19 -1.34
CA LEU A 33 1.39 -1.28 -2.21
C LEU A 33 0.02 -1.84 -1.76
N ASP A 34 -0.16 -2.10 -0.46
CA ASP A 34 -1.44 -2.55 0.10
C ASP A 34 -2.55 -1.51 -0.12
N ALA A 35 -2.24 -0.22 0.04
CA ALA A 35 -3.17 0.87 -0.25
C ALA A 35 -3.62 0.89 -1.71
N CYS A 36 -2.69 0.73 -2.65
CA CYS A 36 -2.99 0.66 -4.08
C CYS A 36 -3.87 -0.54 -4.40
N ILE A 37 -3.50 -1.74 -3.92
CA ILE A 37 -4.24 -2.97 -4.17
C ILE A 37 -5.66 -2.84 -3.64
N ARG A 38 -5.86 -2.37 -2.40
CA ARG A 38 -7.19 -2.22 -1.81
C ARG A 38 -8.09 -1.28 -2.60
N GLN A 39 -7.58 -0.11 -2.99
CA GLN A 39 -8.36 0.86 -3.77
C GLN A 39 -8.70 0.31 -5.16
N LEU A 40 -7.75 -0.37 -5.81
CA LEU A 40 -7.95 -1.00 -7.11
C LEU A 40 -8.99 -2.13 -7.07
N VAL A 41 -8.88 -3.06 -6.13
CA VAL A 41 -9.82 -4.21 -6.05
C VAL A 41 -11.18 -3.83 -5.48
N SER A 42 -11.26 -2.75 -4.70
CA SER A 42 -12.53 -2.25 -4.16
C SER A 42 -13.25 -1.29 -5.11
N TRP A 43 -12.60 -0.86 -6.19
CA TRP A 43 -13.12 0.14 -7.14
C TRP A 43 -13.59 1.41 -6.43
N SER A 44 -12.85 1.82 -5.39
CA SER A 44 -13.19 2.95 -4.54
C SER A 44 -11.93 3.63 -4.02
N ASP A 45 -11.90 4.95 -4.07
CA ASP A 45 -10.82 5.75 -3.49
C ASP A 45 -10.91 5.79 -1.97
N CYS A 46 -9.74 5.77 -1.32
CA CYS A 46 -9.60 6.10 0.08
C CYS A 46 -9.30 7.59 0.22
N THR A 47 -10.29 8.38 0.61
CA THR A 47 -10.14 9.84 0.78
C THR A 47 -9.06 10.19 1.80
N SER A 48 -8.89 9.39 2.87
CA SER A 48 -7.84 9.59 3.88
C SER A 48 -6.43 9.40 3.33
N LEU A 49 -6.26 8.64 2.24
CA LEU A 49 -4.98 8.43 1.55
C LEU A 49 -4.82 9.34 0.32
N GLY A 50 -5.77 10.24 0.07
CA GLY A 50 -5.76 11.11 -1.12
C GLY A 50 -6.19 10.43 -2.42
N GLY A 51 -6.76 9.22 -2.34
CA GLY A 51 -7.20 8.43 -3.49
C GLY A 51 -6.09 7.60 -4.15
N PHE A 52 -6.47 6.84 -5.18
CA PHE A 52 -5.60 5.84 -5.81
C PHE A 52 -4.35 6.47 -6.44
N SER A 53 -4.50 7.56 -7.21
CA SER A 53 -3.36 8.20 -7.89
C SER A 53 -2.29 8.68 -6.91
N VAL A 54 -2.71 9.31 -5.80
CA VAL A 54 -1.78 9.75 -4.75
C VAL A 54 -1.08 8.56 -4.09
N SER A 55 -1.81 7.46 -3.87
CA SER A 55 -1.23 6.23 -3.31
C SER A 55 -0.19 5.61 -4.26
N LEU A 56 -0.43 5.69 -5.58
CA LEU A 56 0.50 5.22 -6.59
C LEU A 56 1.77 6.09 -6.66
N ASP A 57 1.62 7.41 -6.61
CA ASP A 57 2.76 8.34 -6.55
C ASP A 57 3.63 8.04 -5.31
N LYS A 58 2.98 7.85 -4.15
CA LYS A 58 3.66 7.49 -2.90
C LYS A 58 4.33 6.11 -2.93
N LEU A 59 3.73 5.14 -3.62
CA LEU A 59 4.35 3.84 -3.84
C LEU A 59 5.67 3.99 -4.61
N VAL A 60 5.69 4.79 -5.68
CA VAL A 60 6.90 5.04 -6.46
C VAL A 60 7.93 5.83 -5.65
N GLU A 61 7.52 6.90 -4.95
CA GLU A 61 8.41 7.72 -4.12
C GLU A 61 9.08 6.94 -2.98
N SER A 62 8.39 5.94 -2.44
CA SER A 62 8.89 5.15 -1.30
C SER A 62 9.70 3.91 -1.70
N ASP A 63 9.82 3.61 -3.00
CA ASP A 63 10.57 2.44 -3.46
C ASP A 63 12.09 2.68 -3.33
N PRO A 64 12.80 1.93 -2.46
CA PRO A 64 14.24 2.09 -2.27
C PRO A 64 15.07 1.71 -3.50
N ALA A 65 14.48 1.02 -4.50
CA ALA A 65 15.14 0.63 -5.74
C ALA A 65 14.73 1.48 -6.95
N ALA A 66 13.85 2.48 -6.77
CA ALA A 66 13.50 3.43 -7.82
C ALA A 66 14.70 4.35 -8.11
N SER A 67 15.52 3.95 -9.09
CA SER A 67 16.62 4.73 -9.65
C SER A 67 16.56 4.73 -11.17
#